data_AF-G0AFP6-F1
#
_entry.id   AF-G0AFP6-F1
#
_cell.length_a   1.000
_cell.length_b   1.000
_cell.length_c   1.000
_cell.angle_alpha   90.00
_cell.angle_beta   90.00
_cell.angle_gamma   90.00
#
_symmetry.space_group_name_H-M   'P 1'
#
loop_
_entity.id
_entity.type
_entity.pdbx_description
1 polymer ?
#
loop_
_entity_poly.entity_id
_entity_poly.type
_entity_poly.pdbx_seq_one_letter_code
_entity_poly.pdbx_strand_id
1 'polypeptide(L)'
;MSAVISISENSVRASRIATECRKLREYIHQRLNDADEFSSLAEQQEFLFEMVPALRGEIQGMLTPAMGARLQAAGLDVDWETGAEVEGELTDDGSSIRCEIIDSFNGNADLERACEMWLLVRYGAYRLRKEFQTLQTHCAIERLPYSPELDGRYPFRDAESRPVMIRKIWQSKATASGQIYSPEAVWPSIDPLTTAQARMARYHSMIQCRLVESSDLQDPRESSLVGERGVFAIRPLQKGECVGVYGGRLMTPAMYFMLRSDSFAISSICGNAVSFLDGENILAMMNTSLEYDESGHCIRQSPDAYNVEPVAFDVESDIGGKFSIRAFFSTRDIPAGAELRWNYRYSDDMVRQVFGKRL
;
A
#
# COMPACT_ATOMS: atom_id res chain seq x y z
N MET A 1 25.19 -6.04 -30.98
CA MET A 1 24.89 -7.38 -31.53
C MET A 1 24.54 -8.26 -30.34
N SER A 2 23.25 -8.49 -30.07
CA SER A 2 22.86 -9.53 -29.10
C SER A 2 22.89 -10.87 -29.82
N ALA A 3 23.66 -11.81 -29.28
CA ALA A 3 23.65 -13.18 -29.76
C ALA A 3 22.59 -13.90 -28.92
N VAL A 4 21.39 -14.08 -29.47
CA VAL A 4 20.34 -14.89 -28.84
C VAL A 4 20.86 -16.33 -28.74
N ILE A 5 21.33 -16.71 -27.55
CA ILE A 5 21.64 -18.12 -27.25
C ILE A 5 20.32 -18.76 -26.83
N SER A 6 19.62 -19.31 -27.83
CA SER A 6 18.62 -20.33 -27.55
C SER A 6 19.34 -21.50 -26.88
N ILE A 7 18.95 -21.82 -25.64
CA ILE A 7 19.35 -23.07 -25.00
C ILE A 7 18.82 -24.20 -25.88
N SER A 8 19.64 -24.71 -26.81
CA SER A 8 19.42 -26.04 -27.37
C SER A 8 19.80 -27.05 -26.30
N GLU A 9 19.00 -28.10 -26.14
CA GLU A 9 19.08 -29.15 -25.10
C GLU A 9 20.42 -29.91 -25.03
N ASN A 10 21.44 -29.53 -25.80
CA ASN A 10 22.66 -30.29 -26.03
C ASN A 10 23.91 -29.80 -25.26
N SER A 11 23.81 -28.79 -24.37
CA SER A 11 24.91 -28.42 -23.45
C SER A 11 24.66 -28.98 -22.05
N VAL A 12 25.59 -29.78 -21.53
CA VAL A 12 25.57 -30.33 -20.16
C VAL A 12 25.39 -29.22 -19.12
N ARG A 13 26.00 -28.05 -19.36
CA ARG A 13 25.92 -26.87 -18.50
C ARG A 13 24.50 -26.31 -18.43
N ALA A 14 23.85 -26.18 -19.58
CA ALA A 14 22.48 -25.67 -19.67
C ALA A 14 21.46 -26.63 -19.02
N SER A 15 21.62 -27.95 -19.24
CA SER A 15 20.78 -28.97 -18.61
C SER A 15 20.88 -28.95 -17.07
N ARG A 16 22.09 -28.72 -16.52
CA ARG A 16 22.30 -28.55 -15.08
C ARG A 16 21.57 -27.33 -14.53
N ILE A 17 21.74 -26.15 -15.13
CA ILE A 17 21.10 -24.91 -14.67
C ILE A 17 19.57 -25.04 -14.74
N ALA A 18 19.03 -25.58 -15.84
CA ALA A 18 17.59 -25.81 -15.98
C ALA A 18 17.03 -26.77 -14.91
N THR A 19 17.82 -27.75 -14.47
CA THR A 19 17.43 -28.66 -13.38
C THR A 19 17.39 -27.94 -12.03
N GLU A 20 18.37 -27.10 -11.73
CA GLU A 20 18.38 -26.32 -10.49
C GLU A 20 17.27 -25.26 -10.47
N CYS A 21 16.98 -24.60 -11.60
CA CYS A 21 15.83 -23.70 -11.71
C CYS A 21 14.50 -24.43 -11.42
N ARG A 22 14.30 -25.64 -11.97
CA ARG A 22 13.08 -26.43 -11.68
C ARG A 22 12.93 -26.76 -10.19
N LYS A 23 14.01 -27.19 -9.54
CA LYS A 23 14.00 -27.44 -8.08
C LYS A 23 13.67 -26.18 -7.29
N LEU A 24 14.28 -25.04 -7.66
CA LEU A 24 14.02 -23.77 -7.00
C LEU A 24 12.57 -23.32 -7.17
N ARG A 25 11.99 -23.50 -8.36
CA ARG A 25 10.57 -23.23 -8.62
C ARG A 25 9.66 -24.08 -7.74
N GLU A 26 9.89 -25.39 -7.71
CA GLU A 26 9.11 -26.32 -6.88
C GLU A 26 9.23 -25.97 -5.40
N TYR A 27 10.44 -25.62 -4.94
CA TYR A 27 10.69 -25.16 -3.58
C TYR A 27 9.91 -23.89 -3.23
N ILE A 28 10.03 -22.83 -4.05
CA ILE A 28 9.30 -21.56 -3.84
C ILE A 28 7.78 -21.82 -3.82
N HIS A 29 7.28 -22.58 -4.79
CA HIS A 29 5.86 -22.88 -4.89
C HIS A 29 5.34 -23.66 -3.68
N GLN A 30 6.07 -24.69 -3.23
CA GLN A 30 5.70 -25.44 -2.03
C GLN A 30 5.66 -24.54 -0.79
N ARG A 31 6.72 -23.75 -0.55
CA ARG A 31 6.83 -22.87 0.63
C ARG A 31 5.73 -21.82 0.69
N LEU A 32 5.28 -21.36 -0.46
CA LEU A 32 4.16 -20.42 -0.58
C LEU A 32 2.80 -21.09 -0.38
N ASN A 33 2.63 -22.33 -0.87
CA ASN A 33 1.40 -23.11 -0.64
C ASN A 33 1.25 -23.62 0.80
N ASP A 34 2.33 -23.69 1.58
CA ASP A 34 2.26 -23.98 3.02
C ASP A 34 1.32 -22.97 3.74
N ALA A 35 1.10 -21.77 3.17
CA ALA A 35 0.13 -20.80 3.68
C ALA A 35 -1.31 -21.34 3.68
N ASP A 36 -1.69 -22.22 2.75
CA ASP A 36 -3.06 -22.76 2.68
C ASP A 36 -3.40 -23.67 3.87
N GLU A 37 -2.40 -24.10 4.65
CA GLU A 37 -2.60 -24.92 5.85
C GLU A 37 -3.17 -24.12 7.04
N PHE A 38 -3.10 -22.79 7.01
CA PHE A 38 -3.61 -21.95 8.09
C PHE A 38 -5.12 -21.75 8.00
N SER A 39 -5.76 -21.74 9.17
CA SER A 39 -7.22 -21.75 9.29
C SER A 39 -7.88 -20.39 9.09
N SER A 40 -7.15 -19.29 9.30
CA SER A 40 -7.66 -17.93 9.16
C SER A 40 -6.84 -17.12 8.16
N LEU A 41 -7.51 -16.23 7.43
CA LEU A 41 -6.87 -15.35 6.45
C LEU A 41 -5.77 -14.47 7.08
N ALA A 42 -5.95 -14.03 8.34
CA ALA A 42 -4.96 -13.23 9.04
C ALA A 42 -3.65 -14.02 9.29
N GLU A 43 -3.76 -15.28 9.72
CA GLU A 43 -2.59 -16.16 9.91
C GLU A 43 -1.88 -16.44 8.59
N GLN A 44 -2.64 -16.69 7.51
CA GLN A 44 -2.08 -16.88 6.16
C GLN A 44 -1.25 -15.67 5.74
N GLN A 45 -1.76 -14.46 5.96
CA GLN A 45 -1.10 -13.22 5.57
C GLN A 45 0.16 -12.95 6.39
N GLU A 46 0.10 -13.11 7.71
CA GLU A 46 1.29 -12.96 8.60
C GLU A 46 2.38 -13.96 8.22
N PHE A 47 2.01 -15.20 7.94
CA PHE A 47 2.96 -16.21 7.47
C PHE A 47 3.63 -15.81 6.16
N LEU A 48 2.86 -15.37 5.16
CA LEU A 48 3.42 -14.90 3.89
C LEU A 48 4.33 -13.68 4.06
N PHE A 49 3.97 -12.77 4.96
CA PHE A 49 4.73 -11.56 5.27
C PHE A 49 6.13 -11.88 5.85
N GLU A 50 6.25 -12.92 6.67
CA GLU A 50 7.53 -13.41 7.20
C GLU A 50 8.26 -14.32 6.19
N MET A 51 7.52 -15.15 5.44
CA MET A 51 8.07 -16.13 4.51
C MET A 51 8.79 -15.51 3.32
N VAL A 52 8.20 -14.49 2.70
CA VAL A 52 8.72 -13.90 1.46
C VAL A 52 10.10 -13.25 1.66
N PRO A 53 10.33 -12.44 2.72
CA PRO A 53 11.67 -11.97 3.06
C PRO A 53 12.67 -13.09 3.33
N ALA A 54 12.26 -14.17 4.01
CA ALA A 54 13.13 -15.32 4.26
C ALA A 54 13.55 -16.01 2.95
N LEU A 55 12.61 -16.29 2.05
CA LEU A 55 12.88 -16.85 0.72
C LEU A 55 13.77 -15.92 -0.11
N ARG A 56 13.55 -14.61 -0.07
CA ARG A 56 14.44 -13.63 -0.71
C ARG A 56 15.86 -13.76 -0.17
N GLY A 57 16.03 -13.86 1.15
CA GLY A 57 17.32 -14.05 1.80
C GLY A 57 18.02 -15.34 1.40
N GLU A 58 17.28 -16.46 1.34
CA GLU A 58 17.79 -17.75 0.89
C GLU A 58 18.24 -17.73 -0.56
N ILE A 59 17.43 -17.15 -1.47
CA ILE A 59 17.77 -17.03 -2.89
C ILE A 59 18.99 -16.14 -3.06
N GLN A 60 19.00 -14.94 -2.45
CA GLN A 60 20.16 -14.03 -2.51
C GLN A 60 21.43 -14.69 -1.95
N GLY A 61 21.29 -15.51 -0.90
CA GLY A 61 22.38 -16.24 -0.26
C GLY A 61 23.06 -17.28 -1.15
N MET A 62 22.44 -17.68 -2.27
CA MET A 62 23.10 -18.54 -3.28
C MET A 62 24.32 -17.83 -3.91
N LEU A 63 24.30 -16.50 -4.00
CA LEU A 63 25.42 -15.70 -4.48
C LEU A 63 26.27 -15.22 -3.30
N THR A 64 27.42 -15.88 -3.09
CA THR A 64 28.35 -15.46 -2.03
C THR A 64 28.88 -14.03 -2.26
N PRO A 65 29.26 -13.29 -1.22
CA PRO A 65 29.83 -11.94 -1.36
C PRO A 65 31.03 -11.88 -2.32
N ALA A 66 31.88 -12.91 -2.30
CA ALA A 66 33.04 -13.02 -3.18
C ALA A 66 32.65 -13.25 -4.64
N MET A 67 31.52 -13.92 -4.93
CA MET A 67 31.00 -14.04 -6.29
C MET A 67 30.39 -12.71 -6.74
N GLY A 68 29.59 -12.05 -5.89
CA GLY A 68 29.01 -10.74 -6.17
C GLY A 68 30.06 -9.68 -6.53
N ALA A 69 31.14 -9.58 -5.74
CA ALA A 69 32.22 -8.64 -6.02
C ALA A 69 32.92 -8.90 -7.38
N ARG A 70 33.05 -10.16 -7.80
CA ARG A 70 33.64 -10.53 -9.10
C ARG A 70 32.73 -10.14 -10.26
N LEU A 71 31.42 -10.37 -10.11
CA LEU A 71 30.42 -9.99 -11.11
C LEU A 71 30.35 -8.48 -11.28
N GLN A 72 30.35 -7.73 -10.17
CA GLN A 72 30.42 -6.27 -10.18
C GLN A 72 31.70 -5.76 -10.85
N ALA A 73 32.86 -6.38 -10.56
CA ALA A 73 34.12 -6.05 -11.22
C ALA A 73 34.09 -6.36 -12.73
N ALA A 74 33.28 -7.31 -13.15
CA ALA A 74 33.00 -7.62 -14.56
C ALA A 74 31.91 -6.72 -15.18
N GLY A 75 31.39 -5.73 -14.44
CA GLY A 75 30.40 -4.76 -14.90
C GLY A 75 28.95 -5.25 -14.87
N LEU A 76 28.66 -6.36 -14.18
CA LEU A 76 27.30 -6.87 -14.03
C LEU A 76 26.62 -6.25 -12.80
N ASP A 77 25.39 -5.78 -12.99
CA ASP A 77 24.51 -5.42 -11.88
C ASP A 77 24.02 -6.71 -11.21
N VAL A 78 24.23 -6.81 -9.90
CA VAL A 78 23.87 -7.95 -9.05
C VAL A 78 22.74 -7.62 -8.08
N ASP A 79 22.07 -6.50 -8.30
CA ASP A 79 20.94 -6.09 -7.48
C ASP A 79 19.70 -6.97 -7.71
N TRP A 80 19.03 -7.31 -6.62
CA TRP A 80 17.83 -8.16 -6.62
C TRP A 80 16.68 -7.55 -7.40
N GLU A 81 16.44 -6.24 -7.26
CA GLU A 81 15.32 -5.54 -7.89
C GLU A 81 15.50 -5.51 -9.40
N THR A 82 16.73 -5.19 -9.87
CA THR A 82 17.12 -5.34 -11.27
C THR A 82 17.01 -6.80 -11.74
N GLY A 83 17.36 -7.76 -10.88
CA GLY A 83 17.23 -9.18 -11.17
C GLY A 83 15.79 -9.65 -11.37
N ALA A 84 14.83 -9.04 -10.65
CA ALA A 84 13.41 -9.35 -10.69
C ALA A 84 12.65 -8.61 -11.81
N GLU A 85 13.21 -7.52 -12.34
CA GLU A 85 12.70 -6.79 -13.51
C GLU A 85 13.23 -7.43 -14.80
N VAL A 86 12.52 -8.45 -15.27
CA VAL A 86 12.85 -9.11 -16.53
C VAL A 86 12.12 -8.42 -17.67
N GLU A 87 12.72 -7.38 -18.25
CA GLU A 87 12.44 -7.04 -19.65
C GLU A 87 13.40 -7.85 -20.55
N GLY A 88 12.90 -8.97 -21.10
CA GLY A 88 13.63 -9.83 -22.05
C GLY A 88 14.00 -11.25 -21.54
N GLU A 89 13.74 -12.24 -22.40
CA GLU A 89 14.31 -13.60 -22.51
C GLU A 89 14.44 -14.56 -21.30
N LEU A 90 13.91 -14.25 -20.10
CA LEU A 90 13.55 -15.26 -19.10
C LEU A 90 12.05 -15.60 -19.22
N THR A 91 11.74 -16.67 -19.95
CA THR A 91 10.37 -17.21 -20.03
C THR A 91 10.30 -18.53 -19.29
N ASP A 92 9.31 -18.65 -18.40
CA ASP A 92 8.92 -19.90 -17.74
C ASP A 92 7.42 -20.09 -17.91
N ASP A 93 7.08 -20.94 -18.88
CA ASP A 93 5.70 -21.33 -19.24
C ASP A 93 5.25 -22.62 -18.52
N GLY A 94 6.01 -23.06 -17.51
CA GLY A 94 5.77 -24.33 -16.81
C GLY A 94 6.51 -25.51 -17.44
N SER A 95 6.72 -25.49 -18.75
CA SER A 95 7.30 -26.60 -19.55
C SER A 95 8.72 -26.34 -20.04
N SER A 96 9.14 -25.08 -20.16
CA SER A 96 10.47 -24.67 -20.60
C SER A 96 11.00 -23.47 -19.79
N ILE A 97 12.31 -23.45 -19.53
CA ILE A 97 13.00 -22.33 -18.91
C ILE A 97 14.03 -21.83 -19.92
N ARG A 98 13.86 -20.60 -20.42
CA ARG A 98 14.87 -19.94 -21.25
C ARG A 98 15.69 -19.02 -20.35
N CYS A 99 17.01 -19.18 -20.37
CA CYS A 99 17.96 -18.28 -19.72
C CYS A 99 19.08 -18.00 -20.73
N GLU A 100 19.37 -16.73 -21.02
CA GLU A 100 20.55 -16.40 -21.83
C GLU A 100 21.81 -16.60 -20.97
N ILE A 101 22.68 -17.52 -21.38
CA ILE A 101 24.00 -17.70 -20.76
C ILE A 101 24.97 -16.85 -21.57
N ILE A 102 25.60 -15.87 -20.92
CA ILE A 102 26.64 -15.08 -21.56
C ILE A 102 27.92 -15.95 -21.67
N ASP A 103 28.16 -16.53 -22.84
CA ASP A 103 29.35 -17.36 -23.12
C ASP A 103 30.65 -16.55 -23.28
N SER A 104 30.62 -15.23 -23.06
CA SER A 104 31.79 -14.35 -23.24
C SER A 104 32.86 -14.48 -22.14
N PHE A 105 32.65 -15.31 -21.12
CA PHE A 105 33.57 -15.48 -19.98
C PHE A 105 34.46 -16.74 -20.06
N ASN A 106 34.49 -17.40 -21.22
CA ASN A 106 35.27 -18.62 -21.45
C ASN A 106 36.73 -18.46 -21.00
N GLY A 107 37.15 -19.29 -20.04
CA GLY A 107 38.54 -19.38 -19.57
C GLY A 107 38.79 -18.94 -18.12
N ASN A 108 37.75 -18.50 -17.40
CA ASN A 108 37.82 -18.22 -15.97
C ASN A 108 36.73 -19.00 -15.21
N ALA A 109 37.09 -20.18 -14.71
CA ALA A 109 36.17 -21.08 -14.03
C ALA A 109 35.45 -20.46 -12.82
N ASP A 110 36.10 -19.54 -12.10
CA ASP A 110 35.49 -18.86 -10.95
C ASP A 110 34.43 -17.84 -11.37
N LEU A 111 34.70 -17.08 -12.44
CA LEU A 111 33.75 -16.12 -13.00
C LEU A 111 32.58 -16.82 -13.70
N GLU A 112 32.87 -17.91 -14.41
CA GLU A 112 31.86 -18.79 -15.01
C GLU A 112 30.90 -19.33 -13.95
N ARG A 113 31.41 -19.82 -12.81
CA ARG A 113 30.59 -20.29 -11.70
C ARG A 113 29.79 -19.16 -11.05
N ALA A 114 30.38 -17.97 -10.89
CA ALA A 114 29.67 -16.82 -10.37
C ALA A 114 28.48 -16.42 -11.27
N CYS A 115 28.67 -16.44 -12.60
CA CYS A 115 27.60 -16.16 -13.56
C CYS A 115 26.47 -17.20 -13.50
N GLU A 116 26.80 -18.48 -13.34
CA GLU A 116 25.76 -19.52 -13.17
C GLU A 116 24.92 -19.31 -11.91
N MET A 117 25.56 -18.98 -10.77
CA MET A 117 24.83 -18.71 -9.53
C MET A 117 23.99 -17.45 -9.66
N TRP A 118 24.50 -16.41 -10.32
CA TRP A 118 23.73 -15.20 -10.58
C TRP A 118 22.48 -15.45 -11.42
N LEU A 119 22.55 -16.31 -12.44
CA LEU A 119 21.37 -16.72 -13.20
C LEU A 119 20.31 -17.41 -12.32
N LEU A 120 20.72 -18.24 -11.36
CA LEU A 120 19.81 -18.86 -10.40
C LEU A 120 19.17 -17.83 -9.47
N VAL A 121 19.93 -16.85 -8.98
CA VAL A 121 19.38 -15.75 -8.15
C VAL A 121 18.36 -14.94 -8.94
N ARG A 122 18.68 -14.53 -10.18
CA ARG A 122 17.74 -13.80 -11.05
C ARG A 122 16.47 -14.61 -11.31
N TYR A 123 16.60 -15.89 -11.66
CA TYR A 123 15.46 -16.77 -11.87
C TYR A 123 14.61 -16.91 -10.60
N GLY A 124 15.23 -17.13 -9.45
CA GLY A 124 14.54 -17.20 -8.16
C GLY A 124 13.81 -15.89 -7.83
N ALA A 125 14.44 -14.74 -8.08
CA ALA A 125 13.84 -13.42 -7.88
C ALA A 125 12.61 -13.19 -8.75
N TYR A 126 12.73 -13.47 -10.05
CA TYR A 126 11.63 -13.42 -10.99
C TYR A 126 10.48 -14.34 -10.56
N ARG A 127 10.78 -15.61 -10.21
CA ARG A 127 9.76 -16.58 -9.80
C ARG A 127 9.09 -16.19 -8.50
N LEU A 128 9.84 -15.84 -7.47
CA LEU A 128 9.28 -15.42 -6.19
C LEU A 128 8.38 -14.20 -6.38
N ARG A 129 8.80 -13.20 -7.16
CA ARG A 129 7.96 -12.03 -7.49
C ARG A 129 6.67 -12.44 -8.20
N LYS A 130 6.75 -13.31 -9.21
CA LYS A 130 5.59 -13.77 -9.99
C LYS A 130 4.60 -14.58 -9.16
N GLU A 131 5.08 -15.54 -8.37
CA GLU A 131 4.23 -16.35 -7.47
C GLU A 131 3.61 -15.47 -6.39
N PHE A 132 4.39 -14.56 -5.80
CA PHE A 132 3.88 -13.63 -4.80
C PHE A 132 2.83 -12.66 -5.36
N GLN A 133 3.02 -12.12 -6.57
CA GLN A 133 1.99 -11.32 -7.25
C GLN A 133 0.72 -12.14 -7.55
N THR A 134 0.89 -13.41 -7.89
CA THR A 134 -0.23 -14.34 -8.10
C THR A 134 -0.99 -14.53 -6.79
N LEU A 135 -0.30 -14.79 -5.68
CA LEU A 135 -0.90 -14.88 -4.35
C LEU A 135 -1.57 -13.58 -3.92
N GLN A 136 -0.92 -12.42 -4.11
CA GLN A 136 -1.53 -11.12 -3.84
C GLN A 136 -2.86 -10.95 -4.60
N THR A 137 -2.97 -11.50 -5.81
CA THR A 137 -4.22 -11.45 -6.59
C THR A 137 -5.28 -12.41 -6.05
N HIS A 138 -4.90 -13.61 -5.61
CA HIS A 138 -5.84 -14.63 -5.11
C HIS A 138 -6.31 -14.36 -3.67
N CYS A 139 -5.39 -13.92 -2.82
CA CYS A 139 -5.61 -13.60 -1.40
C CYS A 139 -5.81 -12.10 -1.19
N ALA A 140 -6.11 -11.36 -2.27
CA ALA A 140 -6.28 -9.91 -2.25
C ALA A 140 -7.33 -9.52 -1.21
N ILE A 141 -6.97 -8.60 -0.33
CA ILE A 141 -7.94 -7.95 0.53
C ILE A 141 -8.70 -6.93 -0.30
N GLU A 142 -9.95 -7.25 -0.62
CA GLU A 142 -10.87 -6.30 -1.21
C GLU A 142 -11.25 -5.23 -0.18
N ARG A 143 -11.28 -3.99 -0.65
CA ARG A 143 -11.80 -2.87 0.12
C ARG A 143 -13.31 -3.00 0.26
N LEU A 144 -13.85 -2.61 1.42
CA LEU A 144 -15.29 -2.43 1.58
C LEU A 144 -15.71 -1.12 0.89
N PRO A 145 -16.56 -1.14 -0.16
CA PRO A 145 -17.00 0.08 -0.81
C PRO A 145 -17.79 0.97 0.16
N TYR A 146 -17.59 2.29 0.07
CA TYR A 146 -18.34 3.21 0.92
C TYR A 146 -19.85 3.09 0.64
N SER A 147 -20.61 3.01 1.74
CA SER A 147 -22.06 3.14 1.78
C SER A 147 -22.45 3.98 3.01
N PRO A 148 -23.52 4.79 2.96
CA PRO A 148 -23.90 5.67 4.07
C PRO A 148 -24.13 4.95 5.41
N GLU A 149 -24.50 3.68 5.38
CA GLU A 149 -24.71 2.84 6.57
C GLU A 149 -23.40 2.64 7.36
N LEU A 150 -22.24 2.76 6.72
CA LEU A 150 -20.93 2.66 7.37
C LEU A 150 -20.65 3.84 8.30
N ASP A 151 -21.29 5.00 8.08
CA ASP A 151 -21.12 6.20 8.90
C ASP A 151 -21.65 6.00 10.33
N GLY A 152 -22.60 5.09 10.50
CA GLY A 152 -23.11 4.70 11.81
C GLY A 152 -22.27 3.67 12.54
N ARG A 153 -21.41 2.91 11.85
CA ARG A 153 -20.63 1.83 12.49
C ARG A 153 -19.63 2.40 13.49
N TYR A 154 -19.26 1.57 14.47
CA TYR A 154 -18.08 1.91 15.28
C TYR A 154 -16.88 2.08 14.34
N PRO A 155 -16.06 3.15 14.47
CA PRO A 155 -15.14 3.53 13.40
C PRO A 155 -14.04 2.52 13.10
N PHE A 156 -13.74 1.60 14.01
CA PHE A 156 -12.64 0.66 13.86
C PHE A 156 -13.13 -0.76 13.96
N ARG A 157 -12.68 -1.61 13.04
CA ARG A 157 -12.93 -3.05 13.05
C ARG A 157 -11.66 -3.83 12.74
N ASP A 158 -11.59 -5.06 13.22
CA ASP A 158 -10.51 -5.99 12.87
C ASP A 158 -10.76 -6.70 11.53
N ALA A 159 -9.88 -7.66 11.21
CA ALA A 159 -9.98 -8.49 10.02
C ALA A 159 -11.29 -9.28 9.95
N GLU A 160 -11.81 -9.74 11.09
CA GLU A 160 -13.08 -10.47 11.24
C GLU A 160 -14.31 -9.55 11.30
N SER A 161 -14.14 -8.25 11.04
CA SER A 161 -15.20 -7.23 11.09
C SER A 161 -15.80 -7.01 12.48
N ARG A 162 -15.11 -7.42 13.54
CA ARG A 162 -15.50 -7.12 14.92
C ARG A 162 -15.01 -5.72 15.29
N PRO A 163 -15.80 -4.93 16.05
CA PRO A 163 -15.40 -3.60 16.44
C PRO A 163 -14.20 -3.63 17.41
N VAL A 164 -13.23 -2.74 17.18
CA VAL A 164 -12.03 -2.56 18.04
C VAL A 164 -12.24 -1.33 18.91
N MET A 165 -12.68 -1.50 20.15
CA MET A 165 -13.16 -0.40 20.98
C MET A 165 -12.00 0.37 21.61
N ILE A 166 -12.03 1.70 21.49
CA ILE A 166 -11.05 2.59 22.14
C ILE A 166 -11.37 2.72 23.63
N ARG A 167 -10.36 2.51 24.47
CA ARG A 167 -10.41 2.67 25.93
C ARG A 167 -9.75 3.95 26.41
N LYS A 168 -8.68 4.38 25.75
CA LYS A 168 -7.94 5.61 26.06
C LYS A 168 -7.57 6.33 24.77
N ILE A 169 -7.54 7.66 24.84
CA ILE A 169 -7.14 8.53 23.73
C ILE A 169 -6.31 9.68 24.29
N TRP A 170 -5.26 10.06 23.58
CA TRP A 170 -4.46 11.24 23.89
C TRP A 170 -3.82 11.79 22.61
N GLN A 171 -3.54 13.09 22.58
CA GLN A 171 -2.77 13.67 21.49
C GLN A 171 -1.28 13.63 21.87
N SER A 172 -0.46 12.90 21.11
CA SER A 172 0.97 12.76 21.41
C SER A 172 1.85 13.84 20.78
N LYS A 173 1.35 14.53 19.75
CA LYS A 173 2.10 15.56 19.00
C LYS A 173 1.19 16.71 18.59
N ALA A 174 1.73 17.93 18.59
CA ALA A 174 1.06 19.10 18.00
C ALA A 174 0.84 18.88 16.49
N THR A 175 -0.18 19.54 15.94
CA THR A 175 -0.47 19.49 14.50
C THR A 175 0.57 20.26 13.69
N ALA A 176 0.52 20.13 12.36
CA ALA A 176 1.32 20.96 11.46
C ALA A 176 0.98 22.46 11.61
N SER A 177 -0.27 22.77 11.96
CA SER A 177 -0.73 24.13 12.28
C SER A 177 -0.30 24.62 13.67
N GLY A 178 0.39 23.79 14.46
CA GLY A 178 0.81 24.10 15.83
C GLY A 178 -0.33 24.09 16.85
N GLN A 179 -1.53 23.66 16.46
CA GLN A 179 -2.69 23.58 17.33
C GLN A 179 -2.69 22.28 18.15
N ILE A 180 -3.31 22.35 19.31
CA ILE A 180 -3.59 21.20 20.18
C ILE A 180 -5.12 21.08 20.23
N TYR A 181 -5.62 19.91 19.87
CA TYR A 181 -7.03 19.60 19.84
C TYR A 181 -7.37 18.70 21.02
N SER A 182 -8.49 19.00 21.65
CA SER A 182 -8.94 18.26 22.82
C SER A 182 -9.52 16.88 22.40
N PRO A 183 -9.10 15.77 23.04
CA PRO A 183 -9.69 14.46 22.78
C PRO A 183 -11.21 14.40 23.03
N GLU A 184 -11.74 15.27 23.89
CA GLU A 184 -13.17 15.40 24.17
C GLU A 184 -13.98 15.75 22.91
N ALA A 185 -13.40 16.51 21.97
CA ALA A 185 -14.05 16.81 20.69
C ALA A 185 -14.16 15.58 19.77
N VAL A 186 -13.29 14.59 19.97
CA VAL A 186 -13.23 13.34 19.18
C VAL A 186 -14.14 12.27 19.76
N TRP A 187 -14.30 12.26 21.10
CA TRP A 187 -15.00 11.21 21.83
C TRP A 187 -16.39 10.85 21.30
N PRO A 188 -17.27 11.80 20.91
CA PRO A 188 -18.59 11.45 20.35
C PRO A 188 -18.52 10.56 19.11
N SER A 189 -17.41 10.62 18.37
CA SER A 189 -17.18 9.83 17.17
C SER A 189 -16.57 8.46 17.44
N ILE A 190 -16.15 8.15 18.68
CA ILE A 190 -15.48 6.88 19.06
C ILE A 190 -16.01 6.27 20.37
N ASP A 191 -17.02 6.88 21.00
CA ASP A 191 -17.62 6.36 22.23
C ASP A 191 -18.38 5.05 21.92
N PRO A 192 -18.04 3.91 22.56
CA PRO A 192 -18.74 2.65 22.40
C PRO A 192 -20.22 2.69 22.83
N LEU A 193 -20.60 3.65 23.68
CA LEU A 193 -21.99 3.83 24.13
C LEU A 193 -22.84 4.61 23.12
N THR A 194 -22.21 5.30 22.15
CA THR A 194 -22.93 6.01 21.11
C THR A 194 -23.51 5.01 20.10
N THR A 195 -24.84 5.02 19.97
CA THR A 195 -25.57 4.14 19.05
C THR A 195 -25.19 4.42 17.60
N ALA A 196 -25.36 3.42 16.73
CA ALA A 196 -25.05 3.58 15.31
C ALA A 196 -25.86 4.72 14.65
N GLN A 197 -27.13 4.85 15.01
CA GLN A 197 -27.99 5.92 14.50
C GLN A 197 -27.51 7.31 14.97
N ALA A 198 -27.09 7.45 16.23
CA ALA A 198 -26.57 8.73 16.73
C ALA A 198 -25.25 9.12 16.05
N ARG A 199 -24.37 8.15 15.80
CA ARG A 199 -23.10 8.39 15.08
C ARG A 199 -23.34 8.79 13.62
N MET A 200 -24.23 8.09 12.93
CA MET A 200 -24.64 8.44 11.57
C MET A 200 -25.28 9.83 11.51
N ALA A 201 -26.23 10.13 12.42
CA ALA A 201 -26.87 11.44 12.50
C ALA A 201 -25.87 12.56 12.78
N ARG A 202 -24.81 12.30 13.56
CA ARG A 202 -23.73 13.26 13.77
C ARG A 202 -23.07 13.62 12.44
N TYR A 203 -22.62 12.63 11.66
CA TYR A 203 -22.02 12.89 10.35
C TYR A 203 -23.02 13.59 9.42
N HIS A 204 -24.21 13.02 9.26
CA HIS A 204 -25.22 13.49 8.30
C HIS A 204 -25.90 14.80 8.70
N SER A 205 -25.64 15.34 9.90
CA SER A 205 -26.04 16.71 10.27
C SER A 205 -24.99 17.77 9.91
N MET A 206 -23.76 17.34 9.56
CA MET A 206 -22.63 18.23 9.28
C MET A 206 -22.17 18.12 7.83
N ILE A 207 -22.12 16.90 7.30
CA ILE A 207 -21.51 16.57 6.01
C ILE A 207 -22.34 15.53 5.26
N GLN A 208 -22.23 15.54 3.94
CA GLN A 208 -22.83 14.55 3.04
C GLN A 208 -21.81 14.07 2.02
N CYS A 209 -21.90 12.80 1.64
CA CYS A 209 -21.19 12.28 0.48
C CYS A 209 -22.12 12.31 -0.73
N ARG A 210 -21.66 12.91 -1.83
CA ARG A 210 -22.36 12.90 -3.12
C ARG A 210 -21.34 12.88 -4.26
N LEU A 211 -21.84 12.68 -5.47
CA LEU A 211 -21.00 12.83 -6.65
C LEU A 211 -20.62 14.30 -6.84
N VAL A 212 -19.38 14.52 -7.27
CA VAL A 212 -18.86 15.83 -7.63
C VAL A 212 -19.42 16.20 -8.99
N GLU A 213 -19.96 17.41 -9.09
CA GLU A 213 -20.49 18.02 -10.31
C GLU A 213 -19.47 19.03 -10.87
N SER A 214 -19.61 19.41 -12.14
CA SER A 214 -18.70 20.39 -12.74
C SER A 214 -18.70 21.75 -12.02
N SER A 215 -19.80 22.12 -11.35
CA SER A 215 -19.90 23.34 -10.54
C SER A 215 -19.16 23.27 -9.21
N ASP A 216 -18.73 22.08 -8.77
CA ASP A 216 -18.01 21.89 -7.52
C ASP A 216 -16.49 22.02 -7.68
N LEU A 217 -15.99 21.96 -8.92
CA LEU A 217 -14.56 21.94 -9.20
C LEU A 217 -13.90 23.25 -8.73
N GLN A 218 -12.78 23.12 -8.01
CA GLN A 218 -11.96 24.26 -7.59
C GLN A 218 -11.07 24.75 -8.73
N ASP A 219 -10.69 23.84 -9.63
CA ASP A 219 -9.94 24.11 -10.85
C ASP A 219 -10.55 23.32 -12.02
N PRO A 220 -10.77 23.91 -13.20
CA PRO A 220 -11.32 23.20 -14.36
C PRO A 220 -10.54 21.94 -14.78
N ARG A 221 -9.25 21.86 -14.43
CA ARG A 221 -8.39 20.69 -14.72
C ARG A 221 -8.71 19.48 -13.84
N GLU A 222 -9.46 19.66 -12.75
CA GLU A 222 -9.98 18.59 -11.90
C GLU A 222 -11.16 17.82 -12.52
N SER A 223 -11.36 17.93 -13.84
CA SER A 223 -12.49 17.32 -14.57
C SER A 223 -12.65 15.81 -14.32
N SER A 224 -11.58 15.09 -13.97
CA SER A 224 -11.62 13.67 -13.59
C SER A 224 -12.35 13.40 -12.29
N LEU A 225 -12.56 14.40 -11.43
CA LEU A 225 -13.38 14.26 -10.22
C LEU A 225 -14.87 14.25 -10.54
N VAL A 226 -15.31 14.74 -11.70
CA VAL A 226 -16.74 14.78 -12.03
C VAL A 226 -17.29 13.36 -12.12
N GLY A 227 -18.32 13.07 -11.32
CA GLY A 227 -18.88 11.72 -11.19
C GLY A 227 -18.19 10.84 -10.15
N GLU A 228 -17.06 11.27 -9.60
CA GLU A 228 -16.44 10.66 -8.43
C GLU A 228 -17.10 11.18 -7.14
N ARG A 229 -16.82 10.53 -6.01
CA ARG A 229 -17.37 10.94 -4.71
C ARG A 229 -16.59 12.10 -4.13
N GLY A 230 -17.31 13.02 -3.50
CA GLY A 230 -16.76 14.08 -2.65
C GLY A 230 -17.57 14.20 -1.35
N VAL A 231 -17.02 14.93 -0.38
CA VAL A 231 -17.67 15.21 0.91
C VAL A 231 -17.93 16.69 1.01
N PHE A 232 -19.17 17.07 1.31
CA PHE A 232 -19.62 18.45 1.29
C PHE A 232 -20.27 18.82 2.61
N ALA A 233 -20.04 20.05 3.07
CA ALA A 233 -20.69 20.58 4.25
C ALA A 233 -22.20 20.75 4.01
N ILE A 234 -23.05 20.28 4.93
CA ILE A 234 -24.51 20.50 4.89
C ILE A 234 -24.86 21.84 5.53
N ARG A 235 -24.11 22.22 6.56
CA ARG A 235 -24.25 23.49 7.28
C ARG A 235 -22.88 24.18 7.37
N PRO A 236 -22.84 25.46 7.75
CA PRO A 236 -21.57 26.09 8.09
C PRO A 236 -20.84 25.31 9.19
N LEU A 237 -19.55 25.08 9.00
CA LEU A 237 -18.65 24.52 10.01
C LEU A 237 -17.73 25.63 10.52
N GLN A 238 -17.53 25.71 11.83
CA GLN A 238 -16.66 26.71 12.45
C GLN A 238 -15.21 26.25 12.37
N LYS A 239 -14.24 27.17 12.31
CA LYS A 239 -12.82 26.83 12.46
C LYS A 239 -12.56 26.05 13.75
N GLY A 240 -11.81 24.95 13.65
CA GLY A 240 -11.45 24.08 14.78
C GLY A 240 -12.56 23.10 15.17
N GLU A 241 -13.66 23.04 14.44
CA GLU A 241 -14.74 22.08 14.65
C GLU A 241 -14.31 20.67 14.21
N CYS A 242 -14.55 19.68 15.08
CA CYS A 242 -14.31 18.27 14.79
C CYS A 242 -15.37 17.74 13.82
N VAL A 243 -14.94 17.41 12.60
CA VAL A 243 -15.77 16.81 11.55
C VAL A 243 -16.04 15.34 11.83
N GLY A 244 -15.05 14.62 12.39
CA GLY A 244 -15.20 13.23 12.83
C GLY A 244 -13.89 12.45 12.78
N VAL A 245 -13.98 11.12 12.73
CA VAL A 245 -12.84 10.19 12.78
C VAL A 245 -12.79 9.33 11.52
N TYR A 246 -11.60 9.23 10.92
CA TYR A 246 -11.35 8.37 9.77
C TYR A 246 -11.52 6.91 10.19
N GLY A 247 -12.65 6.33 9.79
CA GLY A 247 -13.05 5.00 10.20
C GLY A 247 -12.80 3.98 9.11
N GLY A 248 -12.46 2.76 9.51
CA GLY A 248 -12.13 1.69 8.60
C GLY A 248 -11.66 0.42 9.28
N ARG A 249 -11.10 -0.47 8.46
CA ARG A 249 -10.50 -1.72 8.92
C ARG A 249 -9.09 -1.46 9.42
N LEU A 250 -8.81 -1.82 10.66
CA LEU A 250 -7.47 -1.82 11.22
C LEU A 250 -6.70 -3.03 10.66
N MET A 251 -5.53 -2.76 10.11
CA MET A 251 -4.72 -3.72 9.38
C MET A 251 -3.33 -3.83 9.99
N THR A 252 -2.85 -5.06 10.07
CA THR A 252 -1.43 -5.34 10.29
C THR A 252 -0.62 -4.98 9.04
N PRO A 253 0.71 -4.89 9.14
CA PRO A 253 1.56 -4.76 7.96
C PRO A 253 1.28 -5.84 6.91
N ALA A 254 1.15 -7.11 7.34
CA ALA A 254 0.85 -8.21 6.44
C ALA A 254 -0.44 -8.01 5.64
N MET A 255 -1.52 -7.58 6.31
CA MET A 255 -2.78 -7.25 5.65
C MET A 255 -2.63 -6.11 4.64
N TYR A 256 -1.91 -5.05 5.01
CA TYR A 256 -1.67 -3.90 4.13
C TYR A 256 -0.94 -4.31 2.84
N PHE A 257 0.07 -5.18 2.94
CA PHE A 257 0.80 -5.72 1.78
C PHE A 257 -0.05 -6.57 0.84
N MET A 258 -1.22 -7.02 1.29
CA MET A 258 -2.17 -7.83 0.53
C MET A 258 -3.37 -7.02 0.00
N LEU A 259 -3.38 -5.69 0.19
CA LEU A 259 -4.41 -4.84 -0.38
C LEU A 259 -4.35 -4.84 -1.90
N ARG A 260 -5.51 -4.99 -2.54
CA ARG A 260 -5.64 -4.80 -3.98
C ARG A 260 -5.39 -3.35 -4.41
N SER A 261 -5.74 -2.41 -3.54
CA SER A 261 -5.58 -0.97 -3.71
C SER A 261 -5.39 -0.33 -2.34
N ASP A 262 -4.42 0.57 -2.23
CA ASP A 262 -4.07 1.31 -1.02
C ASP A 262 -4.58 2.77 -1.06
N SER A 263 -5.45 3.13 -2.01
CA SER A 263 -5.90 4.51 -2.24
C SER A 263 -6.64 5.15 -1.06
N PHE A 264 -7.16 4.32 -0.14
CA PHE A 264 -7.84 4.75 1.10
C PHE A 264 -7.09 4.28 2.35
N ALA A 265 -5.88 3.76 2.19
CA ALA A 265 -5.09 3.30 3.32
C ALA A 265 -4.31 4.47 3.93
N ILE A 266 -4.38 4.60 5.25
CA ILE A 266 -3.59 5.58 6.00
C ILE A 266 -2.74 4.89 7.07
N SER A 267 -1.59 5.46 7.38
CA SER A 267 -0.73 4.95 8.46
C SER A 267 -1.32 5.26 9.84
N SER A 268 -1.27 4.25 10.71
CA SER A 268 -1.80 4.25 12.07
C SER A 268 -0.68 3.84 13.05
N ILE A 269 0.36 4.67 13.11
CA ILE A 269 1.61 4.40 13.86
C ILE A 269 1.55 5.03 15.25
N CYS A 270 1.76 4.24 16.30
CA CYS A 270 1.86 4.69 17.68
C CYS A 270 3.14 4.15 18.34
N GLY A 271 4.12 5.01 18.58
CA GLY A 271 5.45 4.58 19.05
C GLY A 271 6.10 3.65 18.03
N ASN A 272 6.44 2.42 18.45
CA ASN A 272 7.00 1.38 17.58
C ASN A 272 5.92 0.48 16.97
N ALA A 273 4.64 0.63 17.35
CA ALA A 273 3.55 -0.15 16.77
C ALA A 273 3.19 0.42 15.40
N VAL A 274 3.30 -0.44 14.37
CA VAL A 274 2.95 -0.11 12.99
C VAL A 274 1.65 -0.82 12.62
N SER A 275 0.65 -0.03 12.24
CA SER A 275 -0.62 -0.52 11.71
C SER A 275 -1.10 0.43 10.62
N PHE A 276 -2.12 0.01 9.88
CA PHE A 276 -2.74 0.78 8.81
C PHE A 276 -4.26 0.79 8.99
N LEU A 277 -4.94 1.77 8.42
CA LEU A 277 -6.40 1.84 8.36
C LEU A 277 -6.84 1.93 6.90
N ASP A 278 -7.63 0.98 6.42
CA ASP A 278 -8.31 1.04 5.12
C ASP A 278 -9.66 1.76 5.30
N GLY A 279 -9.78 2.96 4.75
CA GLY A 279 -10.91 3.87 4.99
C GLY A 279 -12.24 3.43 4.38
N GLU A 280 -13.27 3.41 5.22
CA GLU A 280 -14.60 2.86 4.89
C GLU A 280 -15.74 3.86 5.09
N ASN A 281 -15.60 4.84 5.99
CA ASN A 281 -16.67 5.81 6.26
C ASN A 281 -16.60 7.05 5.35
N ILE A 282 -17.55 7.96 5.51
CA ILE A 282 -17.68 9.19 4.71
C ILE A 282 -16.38 10.00 4.62
N LEU A 283 -15.56 10.02 5.68
CA LEU A 283 -14.31 10.79 5.70
C LEU A 283 -13.25 10.21 4.75
N ALA A 284 -13.34 8.92 4.40
CA ALA A 284 -12.49 8.34 3.38
C ALA A 284 -12.76 8.91 1.97
N MET A 285 -13.92 9.53 1.75
CA MET A 285 -14.31 10.10 0.46
C MET A 285 -13.91 11.57 0.29
N MET A 286 -13.21 12.18 1.25
CA MET A 286 -12.70 13.55 1.12
C MET A 286 -11.53 13.59 0.15
N ASN A 287 -11.64 14.42 -0.89
CA ASN A 287 -10.61 14.56 -1.92
C ASN A 287 -9.42 15.41 -1.45
N THR A 288 -8.34 15.34 -2.24
CA THR A 288 -7.21 16.26 -2.14
C THR A 288 -7.25 17.31 -3.25
N SER A 289 -6.40 18.34 -3.16
CA SER A 289 -6.28 19.40 -4.15
C SER A 289 -4.88 19.34 -4.76
N LEU A 290 -4.81 19.42 -6.09
CA LEU A 290 -3.57 19.32 -6.85
C LEU A 290 -3.23 20.66 -7.50
N GLU A 291 -1.94 20.93 -7.67
CA GLU A 291 -1.46 21.95 -8.57
C GLU A 291 -1.06 21.33 -9.90
N TYR A 292 -1.28 22.10 -10.97
CA TYR A 292 -1.06 21.66 -12.34
C TYR A 292 -0.10 22.60 -13.05
N ASP A 293 0.78 22.04 -13.88
CA ASP A 293 1.63 22.82 -14.79
C ASP A 293 0.81 23.45 -15.94
N GLU A 294 1.50 24.21 -16.80
CA GLU A 294 0.91 24.83 -17.99
C GLU A 294 0.35 23.81 -19.01
N SER A 295 0.86 22.58 -18.97
CA SER A 295 0.40 21.47 -19.82
C SER A 295 -0.77 20.70 -19.20
N GLY A 296 -1.21 21.06 -17.99
CA GLY A 296 -2.30 20.42 -17.27
C GLY A 296 -1.90 19.16 -16.50
N HIS A 297 -0.61 18.90 -16.28
CA HIS A 297 -0.17 17.74 -15.48
C HIS A 297 -0.09 18.08 -14.00
N CYS A 298 -0.55 17.16 -13.15
CA CYS A 298 -0.41 17.22 -11.70
C CYS A 298 1.08 17.23 -11.30
N ILE A 299 1.53 18.30 -10.65
CA ILE A 299 2.94 18.44 -10.23
C ILE A 299 3.16 18.21 -8.74
N ARG A 300 2.18 18.56 -7.90
CA ARG A 300 2.23 18.42 -6.43
C ARG A 300 0.84 18.62 -5.82
N GLN A 301 0.74 18.34 -4.53
CA GLN A 301 -0.42 18.74 -3.74
C GLN A 301 -0.39 20.24 -3.47
N SER A 302 -1.54 20.91 -3.58
CA SER A 302 -1.64 22.34 -3.28
C SER A 302 -1.22 22.60 -1.83
N PRO A 303 -0.47 23.65 -1.50
CA PRO A 303 -0.07 23.93 -0.12
C PRO A 303 -1.23 24.49 0.74
N ASP A 304 -2.17 25.23 0.14
CA ASP A 304 -3.12 26.10 0.88
C ASP A 304 -4.61 25.86 0.56
N ALA A 305 -4.93 24.94 -0.36
CA ALA A 305 -6.31 24.69 -0.79
C ALA A 305 -7.16 23.85 0.19
N TYR A 306 -6.61 23.43 1.33
CA TYR A 306 -7.30 22.55 2.27
C TYR A 306 -8.09 23.30 3.33
N ASN A 307 -9.29 22.83 3.63
CA ASN A 307 -10.16 23.41 4.65
C ASN A 307 -10.36 22.48 5.86
N VAL A 308 -9.80 21.27 5.81
CA VAL A 308 -9.72 20.35 6.94
C VAL A 308 -8.29 19.81 7.10
N GLU A 309 -7.89 19.52 8.33
CA GLU A 309 -6.62 18.87 8.64
C GLU A 309 -6.82 17.56 9.43
N PRO A 310 -6.04 16.50 9.12
CA PRO A 310 -6.02 15.30 9.93
C PRO A 310 -5.16 15.51 11.19
N VAL A 311 -5.75 15.24 12.35
CA VAL A 311 -5.09 15.30 13.66
C VAL A 311 -4.88 13.89 14.18
N ALA A 312 -3.64 13.59 14.52
CA ALA A 312 -3.24 12.30 15.07
C ALA A 312 -3.57 12.22 16.57
N PHE A 313 -4.30 11.18 16.96
CA PHE A 313 -4.50 10.82 18.37
C PHE A 313 -4.03 9.39 18.57
N ASP A 314 -3.19 9.17 19.58
CA ASP A 314 -2.80 7.82 19.97
C ASP A 314 -3.89 7.24 20.87
N VAL A 315 -4.13 5.95 20.70
CA VAL A 315 -5.20 5.23 21.40
C VAL A 315 -4.71 3.91 21.98
N GLU A 316 -5.40 3.45 23.02
CA GLU A 316 -5.31 2.10 23.56
C GLU A 316 -6.66 1.43 23.37
N SER A 317 -6.68 0.24 22.77
CA SER A 317 -7.90 -0.52 22.47
C SER A 317 -8.21 -1.57 23.54
N ASP A 318 -9.43 -2.09 23.51
CA ASP A 318 -9.90 -3.15 24.39
C ASP A 318 -9.25 -4.51 24.13
N ILE A 319 -8.72 -4.72 22.94
CA ILE A 319 -7.91 -5.90 22.58
C ILE A 319 -6.41 -5.73 22.92
N GLY A 320 -6.04 -4.68 23.66
CA GLY A 320 -4.67 -4.47 24.16
C GLY A 320 -3.68 -3.83 23.17
N GLY A 321 -4.11 -3.55 21.94
CA GLY A 321 -3.29 -2.88 20.92
C GLY A 321 -3.25 -1.36 21.08
N LYS A 322 -2.10 -0.75 20.77
CA LYS A 322 -1.95 0.70 20.62
C LYS A 322 -1.76 1.08 19.16
N PHE A 323 -2.45 2.11 18.73
CA PHE A 323 -2.36 2.62 17.35
C PHE A 323 -2.75 4.10 17.33
N SER A 324 -2.63 4.75 16.16
CA SER A 324 -2.87 6.19 16.03
C SER A 324 -4.01 6.44 15.06
N ILE A 325 -5.09 7.05 15.55
CA ILE A 325 -6.24 7.40 14.73
C ILE A 325 -6.07 8.78 14.10
N ARG A 326 -6.89 9.07 13.08
CA ARG A 326 -7.01 10.42 12.51
C ARG A 326 -8.40 10.96 12.75
N ALA A 327 -8.49 12.07 13.45
CA ALA A 327 -9.70 12.88 13.54
C ALA A 327 -9.52 14.13 12.66
N PHE A 328 -10.56 14.52 11.94
CA PHE A 328 -10.51 15.66 11.02
C PHE A 328 -11.12 16.89 11.68
N PHE A 329 -10.40 18.00 11.58
CA PHE A 329 -10.83 19.29 12.10
C PHE A 329 -10.81 20.33 10.98
N SER A 330 -11.78 21.23 10.98
CA SER A 330 -11.78 22.38 10.07
C SER A 330 -10.64 23.35 10.42
N THR A 331 -9.93 23.83 9.40
CA THR A 331 -8.81 24.77 9.57
C THR A 331 -9.24 26.24 9.47
N ARG A 332 -10.46 26.47 8.96
CA ARG A 332 -11.13 27.75 8.75
C ARG A 332 -12.64 27.54 8.84
N ASP A 333 -13.41 28.63 8.86
CA ASP A 333 -14.86 28.53 8.69
C ASP A 333 -15.16 28.00 7.27
N ILE A 334 -16.08 27.03 7.18
CA ILE A 334 -16.46 26.37 5.93
C ILE A 334 -17.95 26.67 5.70
N PRO A 335 -18.34 27.31 4.58
CA PRO A 335 -19.75 27.56 4.30
C PRO A 335 -20.49 26.27 3.96
N ALA A 336 -21.81 26.27 4.14
CA ALA A 336 -22.66 25.19 3.65
C ALA A 336 -22.49 25.00 2.14
N GLY A 337 -22.50 23.75 1.69
CA GLY A 337 -22.32 23.36 0.30
C GLY A 337 -20.86 23.25 -0.15
N ALA A 338 -19.87 23.76 0.60
CA ALA A 338 -18.47 23.64 0.23
C ALA A 338 -17.94 22.22 0.38
N GLU A 339 -17.08 21.79 -0.56
CA GLU A 339 -16.36 20.53 -0.49
C GLU A 339 -15.30 20.57 0.61
N LEU A 340 -15.19 19.50 1.40
CA LEU A 340 -14.13 19.28 2.37
C LEU A 340 -12.95 18.62 1.67
N ARG A 341 -11.76 19.22 1.81
CA ARG A 341 -10.51 18.71 1.21
C ARG A 341 -9.37 18.71 2.20
N TRP A 342 -8.55 17.67 2.13
CA TRP A 342 -7.38 17.49 3.00
C TRP A 342 -6.11 17.12 2.24
N ASN A 343 -4.98 17.43 2.86
CA ASN A 343 -3.66 17.12 2.32
C ASN A 343 -3.31 15.64 2.62
N TYR A 344 -3.25 14.79 1.59
CA TYR A 344 -2.86 13.37 1.77
C TYR A 344 -1.38 13.20 2.14
N ARG A 345 -0.58 14.28 2.04
CA ARG A 345 0.87 14.33 2.32
C ARG A 345 1.68 13.43 1.39
N TYR A 346 1.26 13.33 0.15
CA TYR A 346 2.07 12.75 -0.91
C TYR A 346 3.24 13.69 -1.22
N SER A 347 4.42 13.11 -1.40
CA SER A 347 5.53 13.84 -2.00
C SER A 347 5.21 14.17 -3.46
N ASP A 348 5.94 15.12 -4.05
CA ASP A 348 5.80 15.45 -5.47
C ASP A 348 6.00 14.21 -6.37
N ASP A 349 6.94 13.33 -6.00
CA ASP A 349 7.17 12.06 -6.71
C ASP A 349 5.97 11.10 -6.59
N MET A 350 5.37 10.98 -5.40
CA MET A 350 4.14 10.21 -5.21
C MET A 350 2.98 10.80 -6.01
N VAL A 351 2.85 12.13 -6.06
CA VAL A 351 1.81 12.79 -6.87
C VAL A 351 1.98 12.42 -8.35
N ARG A 352 3.20 12.43 -8.88
CA ARG A 352 3.46 12.01 -10.26
C ARG A 352 3.17 10.52 -10.49
N GLN A 353 3.48 9.67 -9.52
CA GLN A 353 3.22 8.23 -9.62
C GLN A 353 1.72 7.91 -9.61
N VAL A 354 0.95 8.58 -8.73
CA VAL A 354 -0.48 8.31 -8.52
C VAL A 354 -1.35 9.06 -9.52
N PHE A 355 -1.05 10.32 -9.82
CA PHE A 355 -1.88 11.21 -10.64
C PHE A 355 -1.23 11.65 -11.96
N GLY A 356 0.05 11.33 -12.20
CA GLY A 356 0.80 11.78 -13.37
C GLY A 356 0.65 10.91 -14.62
N LYS A 357 0.05 9.72 -14.51
CA LYS A 357 -0.35 8.94 -15.70
C LYS A 357 -1.62 9.55 -16.26
N ARG A 358 -1.59 9.98 -17.53
CA ARG A 358 -2.77 10.50 -18.24
C ARG A 358 -3.96 9.56 -18.06
N LEU A 359 -5.09 10.10 -17.60
CA LEU A 359 -6.40 9.54 -17.89
C LEU A 359 -6.69 9.64 -19.39
#